data_AF-A0A255TUY2-F1
#
_entry.id   AF-A0A255TUY2-F1
#
_cell.length_a   1.000
_cell.length_b   1.000
_cell.length_c   1.000
_cell.angle_alpha   90.00
_cell.angle_beta   90.00
_cell.angle_gamma   90.00
#
_symmetry.space_group_name_H-M   'P 1'
#
loop_
_entity.id
_entity.type
_entity.pdbx_description
1 polymer ?
#
loop_
_entity_poly.entity_id
_entity_poly.type
_entity_poly.pdbx_seq_one_letter_code
_entity_poly.pdbx_strand_id
1 'polypeptide(L)'
;MCGHKLIEQYVVPTLSAETTAPMPKAKDAMKPVSAMTSACGGGCCLPMDEIRKAANAHYSKPSLKALAIGALKVAEVIAERLPDADVSYMVYPSEFAAGVSEKALPVHFLFRKAGRPAVAVVMVTANGYKTTHVMETAEACKQNGIRYVRVFAEGCYADWIVGTKYPGTYSAETSEPVSPETVEFCKNWLVTKISKHL
;
A
#
# COMPACT_ATOMS: atom_id res chain seq x y z
N MET A 1 -29.09 18.33 0.99
CA MET A 1 -28.82 19.09 -0.25
C MET A 1 -27.41 19.67 -0.17
N CYS A 2 -26.68 19.61 -1.29
CA CYS A 2 -25.38 20.23 -1.59
C CYS A 2 -24.16 19.77 -0.76
N GLY A 3 -22.99 19.50 -1.34
CA GLY A 3 -22.59 19.63 -2.74
C GLY A 3 -21.19 19.06 -2.95
N HIS A 4 -21.02 18.37 -4.08
CA HIS A 4 -19.73 18.00 -4.62
C HIS A 4 -18.93 19.27 -4.97
N LYS A 5 -17.64 19.29 -4.66
CA LYS A 5 -16.68 20.14 -5.37
C LYS A 5 -15.56 19.28 -5.93
N LEU A 6 -15.67 19.00 -7.23
CA LEU A 6 -14.54 18.78 -8.12
C LEU A 6 -13.65 20.03 -8.07
N ILE A 7 -12.34 19.85 -7.99
CA ILE A 7 -11.39 20.89 -8.38
C ILE A 7 -10.53 20.29 -9.49
N GLU A 8 -10.74 20.80 -10.69
CA GLU A 8 -9.88 20.64 -11.85
C GLU A 8 -8.72 21.65 -11.82
N GLN A 9 -7.58 21.16 -12.32
CA GLN A 9 -6.50 21.83 -13.07
C GLN A 9 -5.71 22.99 -12.45
N TYR A 10 -4.38 22.87 -12.53
CA TYR A 10 -3.50 23.89 -13.10
C TYR A 10 -2.33 23.25 -13.88
N VAL A 11 -2.11 23.76 -15.10
CA VAL A 11 -0.93 23.67 -15.99
C VAL A 11 -0.29 25.08 -15.91
N VAL A 12 1.02 25.41 -16.00
CA VAL A 12 2.10 25.25 -17.01
C VAL A 12 3.40 25.94 -16.39
N PRO A 13 4.53 26.27 -17.08
CA PRO A 13 5.60 25.54 -17.81
C PRO A 13 7.07 25.76 -17.27
N THR A 14 8.03 24.98 -17.82
CA THR A 14 9.52 25.09 -18.08
C THR A 14 10.39 26.28 -17.54
N LEU A 15 11.72 26.24 -17.28
CA LEU A 15 12.93 25.66 -17.93
C LEU A 15 14.23 25.82 -17.05
N SER A 16 15.23 24.94 -17.27
CA SER A 16 16.72 25.08 -17.20
C SER A 16 17.54 25.42 -15.93
N ALA A 17 18.52 24.55 -15.58
CA ALA A 17 19.98 24.77 -15.76
C ALA A 17 20.86 23.65 -15.10
N GLU A 18 21.74 23.03 -15.93
CA GLU A 18 23.15 22.60 -15.73
C GLU A 18 23.87 22.93 -14.38
N THR A 19 24.87 22.23 -13.81
CA THR A 19 25.91 21.31 -14.30
C THR A 19 26.81 20.75 -13.16
N THR A 20 27.53 19.64 -13.43
CA THR A 20 28.78 19.07 -12.84
C THR A 20 28.85 18.29 -11.51
N ALA A 21 29.39 17.06 -11.62
CA ALA A 21 29.90 16.14 -10.58
C ALA A 21 31.39 16.41 -10.22
N PRO A 22 31.98 15.71 -9.22
CA PRO A 22 32.74 14.47 -9.55
C PRO A 22 32.63 13.28 -8.55
N MET A 23 33.01 12.10 -9.09
CA MET A 23 33.18 10.70 -8.58
C MET A 23 34.18 10.53 -7.38
N PRO A 24 34.51 9.33 -6.79
CA PRO A 24 34.36 7.93 -7.27
C PRO A 24 34.06 6.74 -6.27
N LYS A 25 33.62 5.62 -6.88
CA LYS A 25 33.82 4.16 -6.66
C LYS A 25 34.35 3.60 -5.30
N ALA A 26 33.68 2.58 -4.74
CA ALA A 26 34.00 1.14 -4.92
C ALA A 26 33.30 0.20 -3.89
N LYS A 27 32.59 -0.81 -4.43
CA LYS A 27 32.44 -2.24 -4.02
C LYS A 27 32.52 -2.61 -2.53
N ASP A 28 31.47 -3.24 -1.99
CA ASP A 28 31.34 -4.71 -1.99
C ASP A 28 30.00 -5.22 -1.42
N ALA A 29 29.50 -6.26 -2.10
CA ALA A 29 28.67 -7.36 -1.60
C ALA A 29 27.34 -7.09 -0.87
N MET A 30 26.23 -7.17 -1.62
CA MET A 30 25.07 -7.95 -1.15
C MET A 30 24.35 -8.56 -2.35
N LYS A 31 24.38 -9.89 -2.44
CA LYS A 31 23.73 -10.69 -3.50
C LYS A 31 22.21 -10.42 -3.49
N PRO A 32 21.54 -10.35 -4.65
CA PRO A 32 20.09 -10.31 -4.69
C PRO A 32 19.54 -11.65 -4.19
N VAL A 33 18.69 -11.59 -3.16
CA VAL A 33 17.85 -12.72 -2.77
C VAL A 33 16.90 -12.95 -3.95
N SER A 34 17.13 -14.05 -4.66
CA SER A 34 16.23 -14.51 -5.71
C SER A 34 14.84 -14.70 -5.12
N ALA A 35 13.83 -14.17 -5.82
CA ALA A 35 12.43 -14.37 -5.52
C ALA A 35 12.16 -15.86 -5.28
N MET A 36 11.61 -16.19 -4.12
CA MET A 36 10.95 -17.48 -3.92
C MET A 36 9.68 -17.47 -4.75
N THR A 37 9.78 -17.93 -5.99
CA THR A 37 8.61 -18.40 -6.74
C THR A 37 8.15 -19.68 -6.06
N SER A 38 7.13 -19.58 -5.21
CA SER A 38 6.40 -20.74 -4.74
C SER A 38 5.74 -21.41 -5.94
N ALA A 39 6.17 -22.62 -6.25
CA ALA A 39 5.52 -23.51 -7.19
C ALA A 39 4.27 -24.10 -6.53
N CYS A 40 3.19 -23.32 -6.49
CA CYS A 40 1.84 -23.86 -6.33
C CYS A 40 1.10 -23.62 -7.65
N GLY A 41 0.87 -24.70 -8.39
CA GLY A 41 -0.08 -24.67 -9.50
C GLY A 41 -1.48 -24.43 -8.98
N GLY A 42 -2.11 -23.33 -9.42
CA GLY A 42 -3.50 -22.98 -9.11
C GLY A 42 -3.66 -22.11 -7.86
N GLY A 43 -3.92 -20.82 -8.07
CA GLY A 43 -4.23 -19.84 -7.01
C GLY A 43 -2.98 -19.28 -6.32
N CYS A 44 -2.64 -18.01 -6.59
CA CYS A 44 -1.54 -17.35 -5.88
C CYS A 44 -2.00 -17.06 -4.44
N CYS A 45 -1.81 -18.02 -3.53
CA CYS A 45 -2.10 -17.81 -2.12
C CYS A 45 -1.11 -16.80 -1.55
N LEU A 46 -1.63 -15.67 -1.02
CA LEU A 46 -0.84 -14.70 -0.27
C LEU A 46 0.00 -15.39 0.82
N PRO A 47 1.19 -14.87 1.17
CA PRO A 47 2.06 -15.45 2.21
C PRO A 47 1.51 -15.14 3.62
N MET A 48 0.34 -15.70 3.95
CA MET A 48 -0.44 -15.36 5.14
C MET A 48 0.34 -15.55 6.44
N ASP A 49 1.19 -16.57 6.53
CA ASP A 49 1.98 -16.83 7.73
C ASP A 49 3.05 -15.77 7.97
N GLU A 50 3.71 -15.27 6.91
CA GLU A 50 4.69 -14.19 7.00
C GLU A 50 4.01 -12.87 7.38
N ILE A 51 2.87 -12.59 6.76
CA ILE A 51 2.08 -11.38 7.05
C ILE A 51 1.59 -11.41 8.50
N ARG A 52 1.10 -12.56 8.99
CA ARG A 52 0.68 -12.74 10.38
C ARG A 52 1.87 -12.61 11.36
N LYS A 53 3.03 -13.17 11.02
CA LYS A 53 4.26 -13.03 11.80
C LYS A 53 4.68 -11.57 11.92
N ALA A 54 4.65 -10.82 10.82
CA ALA A 54 4.94 -9.39 10.82
C ALA A 54 3.93 -8.62 11.69
N ALA A 55 2.63 -8.86 11.50
CA ALA A 55 1.58 -8.22 12.30
C ALA A 55 1.70 -8.49 13.80
N ASN A 56 2.23 -9.65 14.22
CA ASN A 56 2.45 -10.02 15.62
C ASN A 56 3.81 -9.60 16.18
N ALA A 57 4.75 -9.15 15.34
CA ALA A 57 6.08 -8.73 15.78
C ALA A 57 6.04 -7.48 16.69
N HIS A 58 7.11 -7.31 17.46
CA HIS A 58 7.34 -6.10 18.24
C HIS A 58 8.06 -5.05 17.38
N TYR A 59 7.53 -3.83 17.36
CA TYR A 59 8.12 -2.70 16.64
C TYR A 59 8.46 -1.58 17.62
N SER A 60 9.56 -0.87 17.36
CA SER A 60 9.96 0.30 18.15
C SER A 60 9.03 1.50 17.97
N LYS A 61 8.26 1.55 16.87
CA LYS A 61 7.33 2.62 16.55
C LYS A 61 5.90 2.06 16.40
N PRO A 62 4.89 2.64 17.08
CA PRO A 62 3.49 2.22 16.94
C PRO A 62 2.99 2.27 15.49
N SER A 63 3.45 3.24 14.71
CA SER A 63 3.09 3.40 13.31
C SER A 63 3.48 2.22 12.41
N LEU A 64 4.63 1.60 12.68
CA LEU A 64 5.07 0.41 11.95
C LEU A 64 4.22 -0.81 12.31
N LYS A 65 3.83 -0.93 13.58
CA LYS A 65 2.89 -1.97 14.04
C LYS A 65 1.54 -1.79 13.36
N ALA A 66 1.03 -0.56 13.29
CA ALA A 66 -0.24 -0.25 12.63
C ALA A 66 -0.23 -0.65 11.15
N LEU A 67 0.84 -0.31 10.41
CA LEU A 67 1.00 -0.71 9.01
C LEU A 67 1.00 -2.24 8.83
N ALA A 68 1.71 -2.98 9.69
CA ALA A 68 1.77 -4.44 9.63
C ALA A 68 0.40 -5.08 9.92
N ILE A 69 -0.35 -4.56 10.90
CA ILE A 69 -1.72 -5.00 11.19
C ILE A 69 -2.65 -4.69 10.01
N GLY A 70 -2.58 -3.48 9.45
CA GLY A 70 -3.35 -3.09 8.27
C GLY A 70 -3.09 -4.01 7.07
N ALA A 71 -1.83 -4.43 6.86
CA ALA A 71 -1.47 -5.41 5.85
C ALA A 71 -2.08 -6.79 6.08
N LEU A 72 -2.05 -7.30 7.30
CA LEU A 72 -2.74 -8.56 7.62
C LEU A 72 -4.24 -8.46 7.31
N LYS A 73 -4.88 -7.36 7.69
CA LYS A 73 -6.32 -7.18 7.52
C LYS A 73 -6.74 -7.07 6.05
N VAL A 74 -5.98 -6.36 5.24
CA VAL A 74 -6.21 -6.34 3.79
C VAL A 74 -5.95 -7.72 3.18
N ALA A 75 -4.90 -8.43 3.60
CA ALA A 75 -4.62 -9.78 3.12
C ALA A 75 -5.77 -10.76 3.42
N GLU A 76 -6.37 -10.67 4.62
CA GLU A 76 -7.55 -11.45 4.99
C GLU A 76 -8.73 -11.16 4.03
N VAL A 77 -8.99 -9.90 3.69
CA VAL A 77 -10.06 -9.53 2.75
C VAL A 77 -9.78 -10.07 1.35
N ILE A 78 -8.54 -10.01 0.88
CA ILE A 78 -8.15 -10.54 -0.44
C ILE A 78 -8.34 -12.06 -0.47
N ALA A 79 -7.86 -12.77 0.55
CA ALA A 79 -8.02 -14.22 0.64
C ALA A 79 -9.50 -14.65 0.74
N GLU A 80 -10.32 -13.89 1.46
CA GLU A 80 -11.75 -14.17 1.65
C GLU A 80 -12.57 -13.88 0.37
N ARG A 81 -12.27 -12.80 -0.36
CA ARG A 81 -13.18 -12.25 -1.39
C ARG A 81 -12.61 -12.17 -2.79
N LEU A 82 -11.30 -12.33 -2.95
CA LEU A 82 -10.58 -12.28 -4.22
C LEU A 82 -9.57 -13.43 -4.34
N PRO A 83 -9.98 -14.70 -4.10
CA PRO A 83 -9.05 -15.84 -4.00
C PRO A 83 -8.30 -16.14 -5.29
N ASP A 84 -8.87 -15.79 -6.45
CA ASP A 84 -8.28 -16.06 -7.77
C ASP A 84 -7.47 -14.88 -8.34
N ALA A 85 -7.34 -13.78 -7.59
CA ALA A 85 -6.62 -12.61 -8.07
C ALA A 85 -5.10 -12.85 -8.11
N ASP A 86 -4.46 -12.50 -9.22
CA ASP A 86 -2.99 -12.45 -9.33
C ASP A 86 -2.47 -11.24 -8.55
N VAL A 87 -1.83 -11.49 -7.41
CA VAL A 87 -1.36 -10.46 -6.48
C VAL A 87 0.07 -10.75 -6.01
N SER A 88 0.94 -9.75 -6.09
CA SER A 88 2.25 -9.77 -5.42
C SER A 88 2.23 -8.96 -4.13
N TYR A 89 3.07 -9.35 -3.18
CA TYR A 89 3.20 -8.72 -1.88
C TYR A 89 4.52 -7.94 -1.76
N MET A 90 4.50 -6.76 -1.15
CA MET A 90 5.68 -5.91 -0.86
C MET A 90 6.57 -5.63 -2.08
N VAL A 91 5.97 -5.20 -3.19
CA VAL A 91 6.66 -4.89 -4.45
C VAL A 91 7.26 -3.49 -4.41
N TYR A 92 8.54 -3.35 -4.75
CA TYR A 92 9.17 -2.04 -4.82
C TYR A 92 8.80 -1.31 -6.13
N PRO A 93 8.55 0.01 -6.10
CA PRO A 93 8.21 0.75 -7.31
C PRO A 93 9.26 0.68 -8.42
N SER A 94 10.53 0.50 -8.07
CA SER A 94 11.63 0.31 -9.01
C SER A 94 11.47 -0.92 -9.93
N GLU A 95 10.64 -1.90 -9.54
CA GLU A 95 10.34 -3.08 -10.36
C GLU A 95 9.44 -2.77 -11.57
N PHE A 96 8.68 -1.67 -11.53
CA PHE A 96 7.77 -1.28 -12.60
C PHE A 96 7.94 0.18 -13.08
N ALA A 97 8.79 0.97 -12.43
CA ALA A 97 9.06 2.36 -12.78
C ALA A 97 10.56 2.67 -12.66
N ALA A 98 11.20 2.99 -13.80
CA ALA A 98 12.60 3.37 -13.82
C ALA A 98 12.84 4.72 -13.13
N GLY A 99 13.99 4.86 -12.44
CA GLY A 99 14.38 6.11 -11.79
C GLY A 99 13.69 6.41 -10.46
N VAL A 100 12.87 5.49 -9.94
CA VAL A 100 12.29 5.64 -8.60
C VAL A 100 13.33 5.30 -7.53
N SER A 101 13.35 6.10 -6.47
CA SER A 101 14.21 5.90 -5.30
C SER A 101 13.99 4.53 -4.67
N GLU A 102 15.08 3.86 -4.27
CA GLU A 102 15.02 2.62 -3.48
C GLU A 102 14.38 2.83 -2.09
N LYS A 103 14.25 4.08 -1.65
CA LYS A 103 13.58 4.45 -0.40
C LYS A 103 12.08 4.68 -0.57
N ALA A 104 11.55 4.64 -1.79
CA ALA A 104 10.13 4.76 -2.03
C ALA A 104 9.37 3.67 -1.27
N LEU A 105 8.16 3.99 -0.79
CA LEU A 105 7.40 3.04 0.02
C LEU A 105 6.99 1.83 -0.85
N PRO A 106 7.23 0.58 -0.42
CA PRO A 106 6.77 -0.57 -1.17
C PRO A 106 5.25 -0.59 -1.34
N VAL A 107 4.79 -1.06 -2.51
CA VAL A 107 3.40 -1.42 -2.73
C VAL A 107 3.11 -2.69 -1.96
N HIS A 108 2.19 -2.62 -1.00
CA HIS A 108 1.96 -3.76 -0.12
C HIS A 108 1.24 -4.90 -0.84
N PHE A 109 0.28 -4.58 -1.72
CA PHE A 109 -0.36 -5.55 -2.60
C PHE A 109 -0.48 -4.99 -4.02
N LEU A 110 0.15 -5.65 -4.99
CA LEU A 110 0.10 -5.28 -6.40
C LEU A 110 -0.69 -6.32 -7.18
N PHE A 111 -1.89 -5.96 -7.61
CA PHE A 111 -2.75 -6.80 -8.43
C PHE A 111 -2.41 -6.68 -9.91
N ARG A 112 -2.52 -7.79 -10.61
CA ARG A 112 -2.29 -7.87 -12.06
C ARG A 112 -3.54 -8.30 -12.80
N LYS A 113 -3.69 -7.75 -14.01
CA LYS A 113 -4.68 -8.16 -15.00
C LYS A 113 -3.94 -8.69 -16.22
N ALA A 114 -4.15 -9.96 -16.55
CA ALA A 114 -3.44 -10.64 -17.64
C ALA A 114 -1.91 -10.45 -17.56
N GLY A 115 -1.33 -10.63 -16.37
CA GLY A 115 0.11 -10.51 -16.11
C GLY A 115 0.67 -9.08 -16.03
N ARG A 116 -0.17 -8.04 -16.19
CA ARG A 116 0.26 -6.63 -16.10
C ARG A 116 -0.21 -5.95 -14.82
N PRO A 117 0.63 -5.14 -14.14
CA PRO A 117 0.21 -4.34 -12.99
C PRO A 117 -1.02 -3.48 -13.29
N ALA A 118 -2.05 -3.57 -12.44
CA ALA A 118 -3.33 -2.89 -12.64
C ALA A 118 -3.78 -2.07 -11.42
N VAL A 119 -3.65 -2.64 -10.21
CA VAL A 119 -4.06 -1.97 -8.96
C VAL A 119 -2.97 -2.15 -7.89
N ALA A 120 -2.54 -1.06 -7.28
CA ALA A 120 -1.60 -1.03 -6.16
C ALA A 120 -2.34 -0.60 -4.89
N VAL A 121 -2.38 -1.48 -3.89
CA VAL A 121 -2.89 -1.15 -2.55
C VAL A 121 -1.71 -0.85 -1.64
N VAL A 122 -1.72 0.33 -1.03
CA VAL A 122 -0.62 0.84 -0.20
C VAL A 122 -1.14 1.34 1.13
N MET A 123 -0.55 0.81 2.20
CA MET A 123 -0.89 1.20 3.56
C MET A 123 -0.03 2.37 4.00
N VAL A 124 -0.67 3.35 4.63
CA VAL A 124 -0.06 4.58 5.08
C VAL A 124 -0.62 4.99 6.42
N THR A 125 0.11 5.83 7.14
CA THR A 125 -0.35 6.44 8.38
C THR A 125 -1.07 7.76 8.11
N ALA A 126 -1.92 8.20 9.05
CA ALA A 126 -2.63 9.48 8.92
C ALA A 126 -1.67 10.67 8.82
N ASN A 127 -0.51 10.56 9.48
CA ASN A 127 0.53 11.60 9.43
C ASN A 127 1.56 11.38 8.31
N GLY A 128 1.71 10.16 7.80
CA GLY A 128 2.77 9.80 6.86
C GLY A 128 2.38 9.79 5.38
N TYR A 129 1.09 9.89 5.05
CA TYR A 129 0.61 9.73 3.67
C TYR A 129 1.11 10.78 2.66
N LYS A 130 1.64 11.91 3.14
CA LYS A 130 2.24 12.98 2.32
C LYS A 130 3.77 12.95 2.30
N THR A 131 4.39 11.99 2.98
CA THR A 131 5.85 11.87 2.95
C THR A 131 6.35 11.59 1.53
N THR A 132 7.56 12.06 1.22
CA THR A 132 8.16 11.93 -0.11
C THR A 132 8.11 10.49 -0.62
N HIS A 133 8.45 9.52 0.22
CA HIS A 133 8.47 8.09 -0.15
C HIS A 133 7.09 7.56 -0.55
N VAL A 134 6.00 8.01 0.08
CA VAL A 134 4.64 7.63 -0.30
C VAL A 134 4.22 8.29 -1.61
N MET A 135 4.57 9.57 -1.77
CA MET A 135 4.24 10.35 -2.95
C MET A 135 4.98 9.84 -4.19
N GLU A 136 6.25 9.45 -4.05
CA GLU A 136 7.05 8.81 -5.10
C GLU A 136 6.38 7.51 -5.60
N THR A 137 5.95 6.63 -4.69
CA THR A 137 5.23 5.40 -5.07
C THR A 137 3.91 5.70 -5.78
N ALA A 138 3.15 6.69 -5.30
CA ALA A 138 1.90 7.09 -5.94
C ALA A 138 2.12 7.64 -7.36
N GLU A 139 3.16 8.46 -7.55
CA GLU A 139 3.51 9.01 -8.87
C GLU A 139 4.04 7.92 -9.81
N ALA A 140 4.86 6.99 -9.32
CA ALA A 140 5.31 5.82 -10.07
C ALA A 140 4.12 4.98 -10.57
N CYS A 141 3.12 4.75 -9.72
CA CYS A 141 1.89 4.05 -10.13
C CYS A 141 1.14 4.84 -11.21
N LYS A 142 0.99 6.16 -11.03
CA LYS A 142 0.29 7.03 -11.97
C LYS A 142 0.94 7.03 -13.36
N GLN A 143 2.27 7.17 -13.43
CA GLN A 143 3.01 7.18 -14.70
C GLN A 143 2.89 5.87 -15.48
N ASN A 144 2.70 4.75 -14.78
CA ASN A 144 2.56 3.42 -15.38
C ASN A 144 1.09 2.98 -15.52
N GLY A 145 0.13 3.88 -15.31
CA GLY A 145 -1.31 3.56 -15.46
C GLY A 145 -1.87 2.61 -14.39
N ILE A 146 -1.17 2.44 -13.27
CA ILE A 146 -1.56 1.58 -12.16
C ILE A 146 -2.48 2.37 -11.22
N ARG A 147 -3.64 1.79 -10.89
CA ARG A 147 -4.60 2.41 -9.96
C ARG A 147 -4.05 2.35 -8.53
N TYR A 148 -3.86 3.51 -7.93
CA TYR A 148 -3.34 3.62 -6.57
C TYR A 148 -4.48 3.69 -5.55
N VAL A 149 -4.60 2.67 -4.69
CA VAL A 149 -5.55 2.59 -3.58
C VAL A 149 -4.79 2.79 -2.28
N ARG A 150 -5.03 3.93 -1.64
CA ARG A 150 -4.45 4.27 -0.34
C ARG A 150 -5.32 3.73 0.79
N VAL A 151 -4.71 3.02 1.73
CA VAL A 151 -5.36 2.47 2.92
C VAL A 151 -4.71 3.09 4.16
N PHE A 152 -5.50 3.73 5.02
CA PHE A 152 -4.97 4.33 6.25
C PHE A 152 -4.93 3.28 7.38
N ALA A 153 -3.73 3.02 7.89
CA ALA A 153 -3.45 2.00 8.89
C ALA A 153 -3.65 2.46 10.35
N GLU A 154 -3.73 3.77 10.56
CA GLU A 154 -4.00 4.44 11.86
C GLU A 154 -5.27 5.30 11.78
N GLY A 155 -6.13 4.98 10.82
CA GLY A 155 -7.37 5.71 10.58
C GLY A 155 -8.43 4.74 10.13
N CYS A 156 -9.56 5.30 9.72
CA CYS A 156 -10.78 4.61 9.32
C CYS A 156 -10.55 3.20 8.74
N TYR A 157 -9.66 3.00 7.76
CA TYR A 157 -9.56 1.73 7.07
C TYR A 157 -9.09 0.51 7.89
N ALA A 158 -7.97 0.60 8.61
CA ALA A 158 -7.56 -0.47 9.51
C ALA A 158 -8.36 -0.46 10.83
N ASP A 159 -8.76 0.73 11.29
CA ASP A 159 -9.62 0.91 12.47
C ASP A 159 -10.96 0.17 12.32
N TRP A 160 -11.52 0.14 11.10
CA TRP A 160 -12.72 -0.63 10.78
C TRP A 160 -12.51 -2.12 10.95
N ILE A 161 -11.33 -2.64 10.64
CA ILE A 161 -11.09 -4.10 10.65
C ILE A 161 -10.61 -4.59 12.04
N VAL A 162 -10.17 -3.66 12.90
CA VAL A 162 -9.74 -3.95 14.28
C VAL A 162 -10.85 -3.67 15.31
N GLY A 163 -11.95 -3.01 14.91
CA GLY A 163 -13.11 -2.86 15.77
C GLY A 163 -12.85 -1.90 16.93
N THR A 164 -12.11 -0.81 16.73
CA THR A 164 -11.99 0.30 17.67
C THR A 164 -11.88 1.64 16.94
N LYS A 165 -12.73 2.60 17.33
CA LYS A 165 -12.83 3.95 16.79
C LYS A 165 -11.98 4.88 17.65
N TYR A 166 -10.94 5.48 17.09
CA TYR A 166 -10.08 6.41 17.83
C TYR A 166 -10.65 7.83 17.81
N PRO A 167 -10.93 8.45 18.97
CA PRO A 167 -11.43 9.81 19.03
C PRO A 167 -10.28 10.83 18.97
N GLY A 168 -9.63 11.00 17.81
CA GLY A 168 -8.79 12.17 17.49
C GLY A 168 -7.54 12.45 18.36
N THR A 169 -7.35 11.77 19.48
CA THR A 169 -6.19 11.80 20.36
C THR A 169 -5.74 10.36 20.60
N TYR A 170 -4.43 10.11 20.57
CA TYR A 170 -3.82 8.77 20.64
C TYR A 170 -3.92 8.15 22.05
N SER A 171 -5.11 8.15 22.66
CA SER A 171 -5.39 7.51 23.94
C SER A 171 -6.23 6.25 23.71
N ALA A 172 -5.69 5.09 24.10
CA ALA A 172 -6.36 3.80 24.01
C ALA A 172 -7.61 3.70 24.92
N GLU A 173 -7.76 4.62 25.89
CA GLU A 173 -8.75 4.55 26.97
C GLU A 173 -10.15 5.01 26.56
N THR A 174 -10.34 5.54 25.34
CA THR A 174 -11.64 6.06 24.85
C THR A 174 -12.09 5.44 23.52
N SER A 175 -11.52 4.28 23.17
CA SER A 175 -11.84 3.64 21.90
C SER A 175 -13.12 2.81 21.95
N GLU A 176 -14.14 3.20 21.16
CA GLU A 176 -15.41 2.46 21.04
C GLU A 176 -15.35 1.45 19.90
N PRO A 177 -15.95 0.27 20.00
CA PRO A 177 -15.90 -0.68 18.91
C PRO A 177 -16.59 -0.19 17.63
N VAL A 178 -15.95 -0.42 16.48
CA VAL A 178 -16.56 -0.11 15.18
C VAL A 178 -17.69 -1.10 14.91
N SER A 179 -18.84 -0.61 14.43
CA SER A 179 -19.99 -1.47 14.15
C SER A 179 -19.70 -2.49 13.04
N PRO A 180 -20.23 -3.72 13.12
CA PRO A 180 -20.05 -4.74 12.09
C PRO A 180 -20.44 -4.28 10.68
N GLU A 181 -21.51 -3.49 10.55
CA GLU A 181 -21.99 -2.95 9.26
C GLU A 181 -20.96 -2.00 8.64
N THR A 182 -20.28 -1.22 9.48
CA THR A 182 -19.21 -0.33 9.02
C THR A 182 -18.03 -1.16 8.51
N VAL A 183 -17.63 -2.22 9.23
CA VAL A 183 -16.56 -3.12 8.79
C VAL A 183 -16.88 -3.72 7.41
N GLU A 184 -18.10 -4.23 7.26
CA GLU A 184 -18.56 -4.90 6.05
C GLU A 184 -18.65 -3.95 4.86
N PHE A 185 -19.20 -2.75 5.05
CA PHE A 185 -19.22 -1.69 4.03
C PHE A 185 -17.81 -1.41 3.50
N CYS A 186 -16.83 -1.37 4.40
CA CYS A 186 -15.47 -1.01 4.07
C CYS A 186 -14.72 -2.11 3.33
N LYS A 187 -14.89 -3.37 3.76
CA LYS A 187 -14.42 -4.54 2.99
C LYS A 187 -14.97 -4.51 1.57
N ASN A 188 -16.29 -4.28 1.42
CA ASN A 188 -16.94 -4.22 0.11
C ASN A 188 -16.47 -3.04 -0.73
N TRP A 189 -16.19 -1.89 -0.11
CA TRP A 189 -15.57 -0.76 -0.80
C TRP A 189 -14.18 -1.14 -1.34
N LEU A 190 -13.36 -1.88 -0.59
CA LEU A 190 -12.03 -2.36 -1.07
C LEU A 190 -12.20 -3.18 -2.32
N VAL A 191 -13.04 -4.20 -2.20
CA VAL A 191 -13.25 -5.22 -3.21
C VAL A 191 -13.79 -4.56 -4.47
N THR A 192 -14.72 -3.61 -4.34
CA THR A 192 -15.24 -2.84 -5.47
C THR A 192 -14.15 -2.03 -6.16
N LYS A 193 -13.26 -1.37 -5.40
CA LYS A 193 -12.16 -0.57 -5.96
C LYS A 193 -11.13 -1.42 -6.69
N ILE A 194 -10.85 -2.61 -6.19
CA ILE A 194 -9.93 -3.55 -6.83
C ILE A 194 -10.60 -4.16 -8.08
N SER A 195 -11.75 -4.80 -7.90
CA SER A 195 -12.42 -5.62 -8.93
C SER A 195 -12.84 -4.82 -10.17
N LYS A 196 -13.14 -3.53 -10.03
CA LYS A 196 -13.44 -2.66 -11.18
C LYS A 196 -12.28 -2.57 -12.19
N HIS A 197 -11.07 -2.91 -11.78
CA HIS A 197 -9.84 -2.74 -12.54
C HIS A 197 -9.09 -4.05 -12.81
N LEU A 198 -9.59 -5.18 -12.30
CA LEU A 198 -9.17 -6.53 -12.69
C LEU A 198 -9.97 -7.02 -13.89
#